data_AF-A0A7J6PWX2-F1
#
_entry.id   AF-A0A7J6PWX2-F1
#
_cell.length_a   1.000
_cell.length_b   1.000
_cell.length_c   1.000
_cell.angle_alpha   90.00
_cell.angle_beta   90.00
_cell.angle_gamma   90.00
#
_symmetry.space_group_name_H-M   'P 1'
#
loop_
_entity.id
_entity.type
_entity.pdbx_description
1 polymer ?
#
loop_
_entity_poly.entity_id
_entity_poly.type
_entity_poly.pdbx_seq_one_letter_code
_entity_poly.pdbx_strand_id
1 'polypeptide(L)'
;MSDVEEFVYESDGDYYVDEDYDVDDEEEMDDDAVELENAYYDATDHFRSNPAVALEHFNKVIRLEAESMKEESIAWRFKALRHVVVLQCRLGYPSEVVESSYRQLLSYMGRVSKNEAQEAIDFVIDALSPASISSTSGGSPSPEDAASGDSQLQAVYELTLEALKSARNDRLWFATSLKLARLYLAKGQTDRMKKVLGIKPG
;
A
#
# COMPACT_ATOMS: atom_id res chain seq x y z
N MET A 1 42.18 -4.47 -14.99
CA MET A 1 40.85 -5.07 -15.23
C MET A 1 40.04 -4.73 -14.00
N SER A 2 38.95 -3.97 -14.16
CA SER A 2 38.17 -3.42 -13.05
C SER A 2 37.06 -4.41 -12.75
N ASP A 3 37.17 -5.12 -11.62
CA ASP A 3 36.08 -5.90 -11.05
C ASP A 3 35.02 -4.91 -10.54
N VAL A 4 33.98 -4.71 -11.34
CA VAL A 4 32.74 -4.10 -10.87
C VAL A 4 31.98 -5.24 -10.19
N GLU A 5 31.96 -5.21 -8.86
CA GLU A 5 31.06 -6.02 -8.07
C GLU A 5 29.62 -5.63 -8.42
N GLU A 6 28.99 -6.48 -9.23
CA GLU A 6 27.57 -6.44 -9.55
C GLU A 6 26.81 -6.75 -8.25
N PHE A 7 26.33 -5.70 -7.59
CA PHE A 7 25.49 -5.79 -6.41
C PHE A 7 24.14 -6.40 -6.82
N VAL A 8 24.05 -7.73 -6.77
CA VAL A 8 22.79 -8.47 -6.90
C VAL A 8 21.98 -8.15 -5.66
N TYR A 9 21.00 -7.26 -5.80
CA TYR A 9 19.94 -7.13 -4.82
C TYR A 9 19.09 -8.41 -4.88
N GLU A 10 19.39 -9.38 -4.03
CA GLU A 10 18.44 -10.42 -3.63
C GLU A 10 17.30 -9.72 -2.90
N SER A 11 16.31 -9.28 -3.68
CA SER A 11 15.01 -8.89 -3.17
C SER A 11 14.24 -10.18 -2.90
N ASP A 12 14.55 -10.85 -1.79
CA ASP A 12 13.67 -11.84 -1.20
C ASP A 12 12.39 -11.10 -0.77
N GLY A 13 11.44 -11.05 -1.71
CA GLY A 13 10.11 -10.50 -1.54
C GLY A 13 9.25 -11.46 -0.71
N ASP A 14 9.65 -11.71 0.52
CA ASP A 14 8.75 -12.20 1.55
C ASP A 14 7.77 -11.09 1.86
N TYR A 15 6.64 -11.07 1.15
CA TYR A 15 5.52 -10.21 1.54
C TYR A 15 5.17 -10.60 2.97
N TYR A 16 5.43 -9.69 3.91
CA TYR A 16 5.07 -9.77 5.31
C TYR A 16 3.65 -10.34 5.45
N VAL A 17 3.58 -11.62 5.78
CA VAL A 17 2.41 -12.18 6.45
C VAL A 17 2.42 -11.51 7.83
N ASP A 18 1.30 -10.95 8.23
CA ASP A 18 1.08 -10.26 9.51
C ASP A 18 1.22 -11.31 10.64
N GLU A 19 2.46 -11.77 10.93
CA GLU A 19 2.76 -12.88 11.85
C GLU A 19 2.79 -12.46 13.33
N ASP A 20 2.68 -11.16 13.63
CA ASP A 20 2.74 -10.67 15.00
C ASP A 20 1.34 -10.40 15.56
N TYR A 21 0.57 -11.44 15.95
CA TYR A 21 -0.38 -11.29 17.07
C TYR A 21 -0.58 -12.63 17.80
N ASP A 22 0.01 -12.70 18.99
CA ASP A 22 -0.18 -13.75 19.99
C ASP A 22 -1.66 -13.82 20.41
N VAL A 23 -2.20 -15.04 20.40
CA VAL A 23 -3.52 -15.40 20.92
C VAL A 23 -3.41 -15.47 22.44
N ASP A 24 -3.80 -14.40 23.14
CA ASP A 24 -4.00 -14.48 24.59
C ASP A 24 -5.07 -13.48 25.05
N ASP A 25 -6.34 -13.86 24.92
CA ASP A 25 -7.37 -13.62 25.94
C ASP A 25 -8.65 -14.43 25.57
N GLU A 26 -8.90 -15.52 26.30
CA GLU A 26 -10.18 -16.24 26.30
C GLU A 26 -11.26 -15.43 27.06
N GLU A 27 -11.51 -14.19 26.65
CA GLU A 27 -12.77 -13.50 26.97
C GLU A 27 -13.81 -13.86 25.90
N GLU A 28 -15.09 -14.04 26.26
CA GLU A 28 -16.17 -14.34 25.32
C GLU A 28 -16.19 -13.31 24.17
N MET A 29 -15.53 -13.63 23.05
CA MET A 29 -15.56 -12.78 21.86
C MET A 29 -16.99 -12.72 21.34
N ASP A 30 -17.47 -11.49 21.20
CA ASP A 30 -18.70 -11.16 20.48
C ASP A 30 -18.71 -11.85 19.11
N ASP A 31 -19.84 -12.44 18.70
CA ASP A 31 -19.95 -13.20 17.44
C ASP A 31 -19.48 -12.37 16.23
N ASP A 32 -19.71 -11.05 16.28
CA ASP A 32 -19.27 -10.07 15.28
C ASP A 32 -17.73 -9.93 15.21
N ALA A 33 -17.03 -10.05 16.34
CA ALA A 33 -15.57 -10.01 16.39
C ALA A 33 -14.95 -11.28 15.79
N VAL A 34 -15.55 -12.44 16.10
CA VAL A 34 -15.15 -13.73 15.51
C VAL A 34 -15.35 -13.72 13.99
N GLU A 35 -16.49 -13.23 13.51
CA GLU A 35 -16.75 -13.16 12.07
C GLU A 35 -15.75 -12.22 11.36
N LEU A 36 -15.43 -11.09 12.00
CA LEU A 36 -14.48 -10.12 11.47
C LEU A 36 -13.08 -10.70 11.33
N GLU A 37 -12.59 -11.39 12.37
CA GLU A 37 -11.25 -11.96 12.39
C GLU A 37 -11.11 -13.09 11.34
N ASN A 38 -12.10 -13.99 11.29
CA ASN A 38 -12.16 -15.04 10.28
C ASN A 38 -12.14 -14.47 8.86
N ALA A 39 -12.93 -13.40 8.61
CA ALA A 39 -12.95 -12.76 7.30
C ALA A 39 -11.59 -12.15 6.92
N TYR A 40 -10.80 -11.66 7.88
CA TYR A 40 -9.47 -11.13 7.62
C TYR A 40 -8.48 -12.23 7.28
N TYR A 41 -8.43 -13.32 8.05
CA TYR A 41 -7.52 -14.43 7.77
C TYR A 41 -7.85 -15.15 6.46
N ASP A 42 -9.13 -15.35 6.17
CA ASP A 42 -9.58 -15.86 4.87
C ASP A 42 -9.09 -14.95 3.72
N ALA A 43 -9.14 -13.63 3.91
CA ALA A 43 -8.67 -12.68 2.91
C ALA A 43 -7.15 -12.77 2.69
N THR A 44 -6.37 -12.91 3.77
CA THR A 44 -4.90 -13.04 3.70
C THR A 44 -4.48 -14.32 3.01
N ASP A 45 -5.16 -15.44 3.27
CA ASP A 45 -4.89 -16.74 2.63
C ASP A 45 -5.11 -16.67 1.11
N HIS A 46 -6.15 -15.95 0.69
CA HIS A 46 -6.46 -15.74 -0.71
C HIS A 46 -5.63 -14.62 -1.36
N PHE A 47 -4.89 -13.81 -0.61
CA PHE A 47 -4.24 -12.58 -1.12
C PHE A 47 -3.30 -12.85 -2.30
N ARG A 48 -2.56 -13.97 -2.27
CA ARG A 48 -1.65 -14.37 -3.35
C ARG A 48 -2.33 -15.26 -4.39
N SER A 49 -3.16 -16.19 -3.95
CA SER A 49 -3.72 -17.28 -4.76
C SER A 49 -5.00 -16.89 -5.52
N ASN A 50 -5.86 -16.08 -4.92
CA ASN A 50 -7.15 -15.69 -5.47
C ASN A 50 -7.48 -14.21 -5.12
N PRO A 51 -6.84 -13.25 -5.81
CA PRO A 51 -6.90 -11.83 -5.46
C PRO A 51 -8.32 -11.23 -5.51
N ALA A 52 -9.20 -11.74 -6.38
CA ALA A 52 -10.59 -11.30 -6.45
C ALA A 52 -11.37 -11.72 -5.20
N VAL A 53 -11.21 -12.95 -4.75
CA VAL A 53 -11.83 -13.46 -3.50
C VAL A 53 -11.27 -12.71 -2.30
N ALA A 54 -9.94 -12.55 -2.21
CA ALA A 54 -9.32 -11.76 -1.14
C ALA A 54 -9.90 -10.34 -1.05
N LEU A 55 -10.12 -9.68 -2.18
CA LEU A 55 -10.71 -8.34 -2.22
C LEU A 55 -12.13 -8.32 -1.66
N GLU A 56 -12.96 -9.32 -1.96
CA GLU A 56 -14.30 -9.44 -1.38
C GLU A 56 -14.27 -9.63 0.13
N HIS A 57 -13.37 -10.49 0.64
CA HIS A 57 -13.21 -10.71 2.07
C HIS A 57 -12.68 -9.48 2.81
N PHE A 58 -11.67 -8.76 2.28
CA PHE A 58 -11.23 -7.51 2.89
C PHE A 58 -12.32 -6.42 2.89
N ASN A 59 -13.14 -6.34 1.83
CA ASN A 59 -14.31 -5.45 1.84
C ASN A 59 -15.38 -5.90 2.84
N LYS A 60 -15.50 -7.20 3.12
CA LYS A 60 -16.34 -7.73 4.21
C LYS A 60 -15.82 -7.24 5.56
N VAL A 61 -14.52 -7.36 5.84
CA VAL A 61 -13.90 -6.85 7.08
C VAL A 61 -14.19 -5.36 7.30
N ILE A 62 -14.02 -4.54 6.25
CA ILE A 62 -14.29 -3.09 6.31
C ILE A 62 -15.75 -2.80 6.68
N ARG A 63 -16.70 -3.57 6.11
CA ARG A 63 -18.14 -3.42 6.39
C ARG A 63 -18.49 -3.88 7.79
N LEU A 64 -18.02 -5.05 8.21
CA LEU A 64 -18.27 -5.58 9.56
C LEU A 64 -17.76 -4.63 10.64
N GLU A 65 -16.54 -4.08 10.52
CA GLU A 65 -16.04 -3.11 11.51
C GLU A 65 -16.85 -1.80 11.47
N ALA A 66 -17.38 -1.40 10.31
CA ALA A 66 -18.23 -0.22 10.17
C ALA A 66 -19.64 -0.38 10.73
N GLU A 67 -20.18 -1.60 10.66
CA GLU A 67 -21.49 -1.96 11.18
C GLU A 67 -21.43 -2.28 12.68
N SER A 68 -20.28 -2.78 13.17
CA SER A 68 -20.03 -2.95 14.60
C SER A 68 -20.17 -1.58 15.28
N MET A 69 -21.09 -1.45 16.24
CA MET A 69 -21.36 -0.17 16.93
C MET A 69 -20.21 0.30 17.85
N LYS A 70 -19.01 -0.26 17.69
CA LYS A 70 -17.76 0.16 18.35
C LYS A 70 -17.06 1.19 17.45
N GLU A 71 -17.65 2.40 17.35
CA GLU A 71 -17.20 3.53 16.51
C GLU A 71 -15.72 3.94 16.70
N GLU A 72 -15.09 3.48 17.78
CA GLU A 72 -13.71 3.80 18.13
C GLU A 72 -12.67 2.87 17.47
N SER A 73 -13.03 1.61 17.14
CA SER A 73 -12.09 0.68 16.49
C SER A 73 -12.04 0.94 14.99
N ILE A 74 -10.82 1.17 14.49
CA ILE A 74 -10.52 1.26 13.05
C ILE A 74 -9.39 0.31 12.65
N ALA A 75 -8.92 -0.53 13.58
CA ALA A 75 -7.70 -1.31 13.41
C ALA A 75 -7.85 -2.29 12.24
N TRP A 76 -8.97 -3.01 12.20
CA TRP A 76 -9.21 -4.01 11.17
C TRP A 76 -9.51 -3.40 9.81
N ARG A 77 -10.25 -2.28 9.77
CA ARG A 77 -10.49 -1.50 8.56
C ARG A 77 -9.20 -0.92 8.02
N PHE A 78 -8.32 -0.40 8.87
CA PHE A 78 -7.02 0.11 8.45
C PHE A 78 -6.15 -0.99 7.85
N LYS A 79 -6.06 -2.14 8.55
CA LYS A 79 -5.37 -3.33 8.06
C LYS A 79 -5.95 -3.83 6.72
N ALA A 80 -7.27 -3.94 6.60
CA ALA A 80 -7.92 -4.38 5.37
C ALA A 80 -7.71 -3.40 4.21
N LEU A 81 -7.79 -2.09 4.46
CA LEU A 81 -7.68 -1.06 3.42
C LEU A 81 -6.32 -1.07 2.70
N ARG A 82 -5.20 -1.32 3.39
CA ARG A 82 -3.89 -1.43 2.72
C ARG A 82 -3.88 -2.57 1.70
N HIS A 83 -4.51 -3.71 2.03
CA HIS A 83 -4.63 -4.85 1.11
C HIS A 83 -5.62 -4.57 -0.02
N VAL A 84 -6.74 -3.90 0.24
CA VAL A 84 -7.72 -3.49 -0.79
C VAL A 84 -7.05 -2.64 -1.86
N VAL A 85 -6.28 -1.62 -1.49
CA VAL A 85 -5.59 -0.76 -2.47
C VAL A 85 -4.64 -1.59 -3.34
N VAL A 86 -3.82 -2.46 -2.73
CA VAL A 86 -2.90 -3.32 -3.48
C VAL A 86 -3.63 -4.28 -4.42
N LEU A 87 -4.71 -4.90 -3.96
CA LEU A 87 -5.51 -5.82 -4.78
C LEU A 87 -6.21 -5.10 -5.93
N GLN A 88 -6.75 -3.90 -5.72
CA GLN A 88 -7.36 -3.10 -6.77
C GLN A 88 -6.32 -2.76 -7.86
N CYS A 89 -5.10 -2.41 -7.48
CA CYS A 89 -4.00 -2.22 -8.43
C CYS A 89 -3.69 -3.51 -9.20
N ARG A 90 -3.54 -4.64 -8.51
CA ARG A 90 -3.23 -5.95 -9.13
C ARG A 90 -4.32 -6.46 -10.06
N LEU A 91 -5.58 -6.14 -9.77
CA LEU A 91 -6.75 -6.54 -10.56
C LEU A 91 -7.08 -5.54 -11.69
N GLY A 92 -6.31 -4.45 -11.83
CA GLY A 92 -6.50 -3.47 -12.90
C GLY A 92 -7.76 -2.61 -12.74
N TYR A 93 -8.16 -2.30 -11.50
CA TYR A 93 -9.27 -1.37 -11.26
C TYR A 93 -8.93 0.04 -11.76
N PRO A 94 -9.94 0.84 -12.15
CA PRO A 94 -9.74 2.22 -12.57
C PRO A 94 -8.98 3.05 -11.53
N SER A 95 -8.13 3.97 -11.99
CA SER A 95 -7.31 4.83 -11.11
C SER A 95 -8.16 5.56 -10.08
N GLU A 96 -9.35 6.01 -10.45
CA GLU A 96 -10.26 6.73 -9.56
C GLU A 96 -10.71 5.87 -8.37
N VAL A 97 -10.91 4.57 -8.59
CA VAL A 97 -11.30 3.62 -7.53
C VAL A 97 -10.13 3.40 -6.57
N VAL A 98 -8.94 3.14 -7.12
CA VAL A 98 -7.70 2.95 -6.35
C VAL A 98 -7.39 4.19 -5.52
N GLU A 99 -7.44 5.38 -6.13
CA GLU A 99 -7.20 6.65 -5.45
C GLU A 99 -8.21 6.90 -4.34
N SER A 100 -9.50 6.57 -4.56
CA SER A 100 -10.52 6.72 -3.52
C SER A 100 -10.24 5.83 -2.31
N SER A 101 -9.92 4.55 -2.53
CA SER A 101 -9.56 3.62 -1.45
C SER A 101 -8.26 4.04 -0.74
N TYR A 102 -7.26 4.54 -1.49
CA TYR A 102 -6.02 5.03 -0.89
C TYR A 102 -6.22 6.31 -0.07
N ARG A 103 -7.04 7.26 -0.54
CA ARG A 103 -7.42 8.44 0.26
C ARG A 103 -8.14 8.06 1.54
N GLN A 104 -8.99 7.04 1.50
CA GLN A 104 -9.64 6.51 2.69
C GLN A 104 -8.61 5.96 3.69
N LEU A 105 -7.63 5.16 3.24
CA LEU A 105 -6.52 4.69 4.07
C LEU A 105 -5.75 5.87 4.69
N LEU A 106 -5.38 6.87 3.87
CA LEU A 106 -4.65 8.05 4.32
C LEU A 106 -5.43 8.86 5.38
N SER A 107 -6.76 8.92 5.28
CA SER A 107 -7.61 9.62 6.24
C SER A 107 -7.55 9.03 7.66
N TYR A 108 -7.21 7.74 7.77
CA TYR A 108 -7.10 7.02 9.03
C TYR A 108 -5.70 7.06 9.65
N MET A 109 -4.68 7.54 8.93
CA MET A 109 -3.30 7.60 9.45
C MET A 109 -3.17 8.38 10.77
N GLY A 110 -4.00 9.40 10.99
CA GLY A 110 -4.01 10.18 12.23
C GLY A 110 -4.63 9.46 13.44
N ARG A 111 -5.27 8.31 13.22
CA ARG A 111 -5.96 7.50 14.23
C ARG A 111 -5.20 6.21 14.58
N VAL A 112 -4.12 5.91 13.87
CA VAL A 112 -3.21 4.78 14.16
C VAL A 112 -1.86 5.31 14.65
N SER A 113 -0.99 4.41 15.11
CA SER A 113 0.37 4.79 15.45
C SER A 113 1.16 5.25 14.21
N LYS A 114 2.22 6.03 14.44
CA LYS A 114 3.10 6.48 13.34
C LYS A 114 3.79 5.31 12.62
N ASN A 115 4.06 4.23 13.33
CA ASN A 115 4.70 3.04 12.77
C ASN A 115 3.74 2.32 11.83
N GLU A 116 2.51 2.03 12.28
CA GLU A 116 1.47 1.41 11.45
C GLU A 116 1.16 2.24 10.20
N ALA A 117 1.09 3.58 10.34
CA ALA A 117 0.90 4.47 9.19
C ALA A 117 2.06 4.37 8.18
N GLN A 118 3.29 4.29 8.66
CA GLN A 118 4.47 4.16 7.81
C GLN A 118 4.50 2.79 7.12
N GLU A 119 4.27 1.70 7.85
CA GLU A 119 4.21 0.34 7.31
C GLU A 119 3.12 0.21 6.25
N ALA A 120 1.94 0.80 6.46
CA ALA A 120 0.88 0.80 5.46
C ALA A 120 1.26 1.57 4.19
N ILE A 121 1.98 2.70 4.31
CA ILE A 121 2.48 3.46 3.16
C ILE A 121 3.53 2.64 2.40
N ASP A 122 4.53 2.10 3.11
CA ASP A 122 5.61 1.32 2.50
C ASP A 122 5.03 0.06 1.81
N PHE A 123 4.08 -0.63 2.46
CA PHE A 123 3.37 -1.78 1.87
C PHE A 123 2.72 -1.46 0.52
N VAL A 124 1.98 -0.34 0.42
CA VAL A 124 1.30 0.04 -0.83
C VAL A 124 2.31 0.45 -1.91
N ILE A 125 3.35 1.21 -1.55
CA ILE A 125 4.39 1.68 -2.48
C ILE A 125 5.21 0.51 -3.03
N ASP A 126 5.58 -0.44 -2.17
CA ASP A 126 6.41 -1.58 -2.56
C ASP A 126 5.63 -2.53 -3.47
N ALA A 127 4.33 -2.74 -3.19
CA ALA A 127 3.45 -3.53 -4.05
C ALA A 127 3.19 -2.90 -5.44
N LEU A 128 3.26 -1.57 -5.54
CA LEU A 128 3.14 -0.83 -6.80
C LEU A 128 4.47 -0.65 -7.53
N SER A 129 5.59 -1.01 -6.89
CA SER A 129 6.90 -0.85 -7.50
C SER A 129 7.04 -1.82 -8.70
N PRO A 130 7.73 -1.41 -9.78
CA PRO A 130 7.83 -2.20 -11.01
C PRO A 130 8.35 -3.63 -10.79
N ALA A 131 9.20 -3.83 -9.78
CA ALA A 131 9.71 -5.13 -9.37
C ALA A 131 8.61 -6.10 -8.87
N SER A 132 7.57 -5.57 -8.23
CA SER A 132 6.43 -6.35 -7.73
C SER A 132 5.43 -6.66 -8.86
N ILE A 133 5.15 -5.70 -9.74
CA ILE A 133 4.20 -5.86 -10.85
C ILE A 133 4.74 -6.83 -11.93
N SER A 134 6.05 -6.79 -12.21
CA SER A 134 6.70 -7.70 -13.16
C SER A 134 6.73 -9.17 -12.70
N SER A 135 6.49 -9.43 -11.41
CA SER A 135 6.54 -10.78 -10.84
C SER A 135 5.16 -11.46 -10.76
N THR A 136 4.07 -10.69 -10.93
CA THR A 136 2.69 -11.20 -10.80
C THR A 136 2.03 -11.48 -12.14
N SER A 137 2.49 -10.86 -13.22
CA SER A 137 2.16 -11.24 -14.58
C SER A 137 3.21 -12.23 -15.07
N GLY A 138 2.87 -13.51 -15.21
CA GLY A 138 3.76 -14.57 -15.73
C GLY A 138 4.16 -14.42 -17.20
N GLY A 139 4.18 -13.19 -17.73
CA GLY A 139 4.55 -12.80 -19.08
C GLY A 139 5.09 -11.38 -19.08
N SER A 140 5.88 -11.02 -20.10
CA SER A 140 6.39 -9.64 -20.25
C SER A 140 5.23 -8.64 -20.18
N PRO A 141 5.28 -7.63 -19.28
CA PRO A 141 4.23 -6.62 -19.18
C PRO A 141 4.07 -5.91 -20.53
N SER A 142 2.84 -5.75 -20.99
CA SER A 142 2.56 -4.98 -22.20
C SER A 142 2.95 -3.52 -21.97
N PRO A 143 3.29 -2.75 -23.01
CA PRO A 143 3.63 -1.33 -22.87
C PRO A 143 2.54 -0.49 -22.19
N GLU A 144 1.28 -0.89 -22.37
CA GLU A 144 0.10 -0.26 -21.76
C GLU A 144 -0.06 -0.58 -20.26
N ASP A 145 0.26 -1.81 -19.84
CA ASP A 145 0.23 -2.22 -18.43
C ASP A 145 1.35 -1.53 -17.66
N ALA A 146 2.54 -1.45 -18.26
CA ALA A 146 3.67 -0.74 -17.70
C ALA A 146 3.37 0.76 -17.52
N ALA A 147 2.73 1.39 -18.51
CA ALA A 147 2.33 2.80 -18.43
C ALA A 147 1.23 3.06 -17.39
N SER A 148 0.28 2.12 -17.24
CA SER A 148 -0.80 2.21 -16.26
C SER A 148 -0.29 2.07 -14.82
N GLY A 149 0.55 1.05 -14.56
CA GLY A 149 1.18 0.87 -13.25
C GLY A 149 2.09 2.05 -12.88
N ASP A 150 2.79 2.60 -13.86
CA ASP A 150 3.61 3.79 -13.70
C ASP A 150 2.80 5.04 -13.30
N SER A 151 1.60 5.19 -13.86
CA SER A 151 0.68 6.29 -13.52
C SER A 151 0.10 6.12 -12.12
N GLN A 152 -0.29 4.89 -11.75
CA GLN A 152 -0.82 4.58 -10.42
C GLN A 152 0.21 4.79 -9.31
N LEU A 153 1.45 4.34 -9.53
CA LEU A 153 2.55 4.55 -8.57
C LEU A 153 2.81 6.06 -8.36
N GLN A 154 2.79 6.86 -9.43
CA GLN A 154 2.94 8.31 -9.33
C GLN A 154 1.79 8.93 -8.51
N ALA A 155 0.54 8.56 -8.79
CA ALA A 155 -0.64 9.06 -8.08
C ALA A 155 -0.59 8.72 -6.58
N VAL A 156 -0.18 7.50 -6.25
CA VAL A 156 0.02 7.07 -4.85
C VAL A 156 1.03 7.96 -4.15
N TYR A 157 2.24 8.13 -4.70
CA TYR A 157 3.25 9.00 -4.09
C TYR A 157 2.75 10.45 -3.91
N GLU A 158 2.04 11.01 -4.88
CA GLU A 158 1.50 12.37 -4.80
C GLU A 158 0.47 12.50 -3.67
N LEU A 159 -0.46 11.55 -3.56
CA LEU A 159 -1.46 11.49 -2.48
C LEU A 159 -0.79 11.29 -1.11
N THR A 160 0.23 10.43 -1.02
CA THR A 160 0.99 10.24 0.22
C THR A 160 1.63 11.56 0.66
N LEU A 161 2.29 12.28 -0.26
CA LEU A 161 2.96 13.54 0.07
C LEU A 161 1.97 14.63 0.50
N GLU A 162 0.79 14.69 -0.10
CA GLU A 162 -0.27 15.62 0.30
C GLU A 162 -0.75 15.34 1.73
N ALA A 163 -1.01 14.06 2.04
CA ALA A 163 -1.46 13.65 3.36
C ALA A 163 -0.37 13.87 4.43
N LEU A 164 0.87 13.52 4.15
CA LEU A 164 2.00 13.71 5.08
C LEU A 164 2.30 15.18 5.35
N LYS A 165 2.12 16.04 4.34
CA LYS A 165 2.27 17.49 4.51
C LYS A 165 1.18 18.06 5.42
N SER A 166 -0.06 17.59 5.26
CA SER A 166 -1.19 17.98 6.11
C SER A 166 -0.99 17.48 7.55
N ALA A 167 -0.44 16.28 7.72
CA ALA A 167 -0.11 15.68 9.00
C ALA A 167 1.17 16.25 9.67
N ARG A 168 1.89 17.18 9.01
CA ARG A 168 3.18 17.73 9.45
C ARG A 168 4.24 16.66 9.79
N ASN A 169 4.26 15.58 9.01
CA ASN A 169 5.26 14.52 9.17
C ASN A 169 6.46 14.76 8.24
N ASP A 170 7.26 15.78 8.55
CA ASP A 170 8.34 16.26 7.68
C ASP A 170 9.39 15.17 7.35
N ARG A 171 9.67 14.27 8.30
CA ARG A 171 10.63 13.18 8.12
C ARG A 171 10.14 12.18 7.08
N LEU A 172 8.92 11.65 7.25
CA LEU A 172 8.36 10.68 6.32
C LEU A 172 8.05 11.33 4.97
N TRP A 173 7.61 12.60 4.99
CA TRP A 173 7.41 13.39 3.78
C TRP A 173 8.71 13.52 2.97
N PHE A 174 9.84 13.83 3.63
CA PHE A 174 11.13 13.95 2.96
C PHE A 174 11.64 12.61 2.41
N ALA A 175 11.50 11.52 3.18
CA ALA A 175 11.87 10.19 2.72
C ALA A 175 11.06 9.78 1.48
N THR A 176 9.75 10.02 1.52
CA THR A 176 8.82 9.71 0.42
C THR A 176 9.09 10.60 -0.81
N SER A 177 9.37 11.88 -0.62
CA SER A 177 9.66 12.81 -1.72
C SER A 177 10.97 12.46 -2.42
N LEU A 178 11.96 11.94 -1.69
CA LEU A 178 13.19 11.41 -2.28
C LEU A 178 12.93 10.13 -3.11
N LYS A 179 12.09 9.20 -2.64
CA LYS A 179 11.68 8.02 -3.41
C LYS A 179 11.01 8.44 -4.72
N LEU A 180 10.04 9.37 -4.68
CA LEU A 180 9.37 9.91 -5.87
C LEU A 180 10.34 10.66 -6.81
N ALA A 181 11.27 11.45 -6.27
CA ALA A 181 12.26 12.17 -7.07
C ALA A 181 13.17 11.21 -7.85
N ARG A 182 13.59 10.09 -7.23
CA ARG A 182 14.36 9.04 -7.89
C ARG A 182 13.58 8.38 -9.03
N LEU A 183 12.29 8.12 -8.81
CA LEU A 183 11.40 7.62 -9.85
C LEU A 183 11.31 8.59 -11.04
N TYR A 184 11.10 9.89 -10.79
CA TYR A 184 11.09 10.89 -11.86
C TYR A 184 12.42 11.00 -12.60
N LEU A 185 13.53 10.89 -11.88
CA LEU A 185 14.86 10.90 -12.48
C LEU A 185 15.06 9.69 -13.41
N ALA A 186 14.66 8.49 -12.98
CA ALA A 186 14.72 7.28 -13.80
C ALA A 186 13.90 7.39 -15.09
N LYS A 187 12.78 8.14 -15.05
CA LYS A 187 11.92 8.41 -16.21
C LYS A 187 12.37 9.61 -17.06
N GLY A 188 13.48 10.28 -16.73
CA GLY A 188 13.93 11.49 -17.41
C GLY A 188 13.06 12.74 -17.14
N GLN A 189 12.11 12.68 -16.20
CA GLN A 189 11.18 13.76 -15.85
C GLN A 189 11.80 14.76 -14.87
N THR A 190 12.93 15.37 -15.27
CA THR A 190 13.76 16.21 -14.39
C THR A 190 13.03 17.45 -13.85
N ASP A 191 12.06 18.00 -14.59
CA ASP A 191 11.24 19.15 -14.14
C ASP A 191 10.32 18.77 -12.98
N ARG A 192 9.68 17.59 -13.05
CA ARG A 192 8.84 17.08 -11.96
C ARG A 192 9.66 16.73 -10.73
N MET A 193 10.84 16.14 -10.92
CA MET A 193 11.80 15.90 -9.84
C MET A 193 12.17 17.20 -9.10
N LYS A 194 12.57 18.25 -9.83
CA LYS A 194 12.91 19.56 -9.24
C LYS A 194 11.73 20.16 -8.47
N LYS A 195 10.51 20.04 -9.00
CA LYS A 195 9.28 20.50 -8.35
C LYS A 195 9.02 19.78 -7.02
N VAL A 196 9.16 18.45 -6.97
CA VAL A 196 8.98 17.66 -5.74
C VAL A 196 10.02 18.02 -4.68
N LEU A 197 11.27 18.23 -5.09
CA LEU A 197 12.36 18.61 -4.19
C LEU A 197 12.39 20.10 -3.82
N GLY A 198 11.47 20.92 -4.36
CA GLY A 198 11.44 22.37 -4.13
C GLY A 198 12.66 23.11 -4.70
N ILE A 199 13.37 22.52 -5.67
CA ILE A 199 14.52 23.15 -6.34
C ILE A 199 13.97 24.17 -7.34
N LYS A 200 14.28 25.46 -7.14
CA LYS A 200 13.89 26.50 -8.09
C LYS A 200 14.52 26.25 -9.46
N PRO A 201 13.80 26.47 -10.57
CA PRO A 201 14.44 26.48 -11.89
C PRO A 201 15.46 27.62 -11.91
N GLY A 202 16.70 27.27 -12.26
CA GLY A 202 17.79 28.22 -12.51
C GLY A 202 17.68 28.87 -13.87
#